data_AF-A0A803QVC9-F1
#
_entry.id   AF-A0A803QVC9-F1
#
_cell.length_a   1.000
_cell.length_b   1.000
_cell.length_c   1.000
_cell.angle_alpha   90.00
_cell.angle_beta   90.00
_cell.angle_gamma   90.00
#
_symmetry.space_group_name_H-M   'P 1'
#
loop_
_entity.id
_entity.type
_entity.pdbx_description
1 polymer ?
#
loop_
_entity_poly.entity_id
_entity_poly.type
_entity_poly.pdbx_seq_one_letter_code
_entity_poly.pdbx_strand_id
1 'polypeptide(L)'
;MYNRMVRRPDRPTQWMTPICPQQPDDKQCGYYVMKFIESFMVVEDPIQLLTRQDRFSTPYTNDEINIMRDRWIHYVKAEAERQQLPC
;
A
#
# COMPACT_ATOMS: atom_id res chain seq x y z
N MET A 1 3.22 17.10 35.09
CA MET A 1 1.83 17.08 34.57
C MET A 1 1.69 15.84 33.71
N TYR A 2 0.97 14.81 34.18
CA TYR A 2 0.77 13.58 33.40
C TYR A 2 -0.37 13.81 32.40
N ASN A 3 -0.08 13.67 31.10
CA ASN A 3 -1.09 13.73 30.05
C ASN A 3 -2.05 12.54 30.22
N ARG A 4 -3.27 12.84 30.68
CA ARG A 4 -4.39 11.90 30.72
C ARG A 4 -4.72 11.54 29.27
N MET A 5 -4.35 10.34 28.84
CA MET A 5 -4.80 9.78 27.56
C MET A 5 -6.33 9.78 27.58
N VAL A 6 -6.94 10.72 26.86
CA VAL A 6 -8.38 10.77 26.64
C VAL A 6 -8.73 9.49 25.90
N ARG A 7 -9.36 8.54 26.60
CA ARG A 7 -9.88 7.32 25.98
C ARG A 7 -10.88 7.77 24.93
N ARG A 8 -10.53 7.62 23.64
CA ARG A 8 -11.50 7.81 22.55
C ARG A 8 -12.68 6.87 22.85
N PRO A 9 -13.93 7.34 22.77
CA PRO A 9 -15.08 6.47 22.95
C PRO A 9 -14.96 5.29 22.00
N ASP A 10 -15.27 4.10 22.51
CA ASP A 10 -15.16 2.83 21.81
C ASP A 10 -16.15 2.82 20.64
N ARG A 11 -15.74 3.38 19.50
CA ARG A 11 -16.53 3.34 18.27
C ARG A 11 -16.37 1.92 17.73
N PRO A 12 -17.46 1.22 17.40
CA PRO A 12 -17.35 -0.10 16.80
C PRO A 12 -16.52 -0.01 15.52
N THR A 13 -15.43 -0.77 15.46
CA THR A 13 -14.63 -0.89 14.24
C THR A 13 -15.47 -1.61 13.18
N GLN A 14 -15.75 -0.93 12.09
CA GLN A 14 -16.41 -1.55 10.94
C GLN A 14 -15.36 -2.23 10.07
N TRP A 15 -15.47 -3.55 9.91
CA TRP A 15 -14.70 -4.28 8.90
C TRP A 15 -15.23 -3.96 7.52
N MET A 16 -14.33 -3.66 6.59
CA MET A 16 -14.65 -3.40 5.18
C MET A 16 -13.76 -4.28 4.31
N THR A 17 -14.37 -4.87 3.27
CA THR A 17 -13.65 -5.58 2.21
C THR A 17 -13.74 -4.74 0.94
N PRO A 18 -12.76 -3.86 0.66
CA PRO A 18 -12.77 -3.04 -0.54
C PRO A 18 -12.53 -3.90 -1.78
N ILE A 19 -13.00 -3.42 -2.93
CA ILE A 19 -12.61 -3.99 -4.24
C ILE A 19 -11.22 -3.45 -4.56
N CYS A 20 -10.28 -4.34 -4.86
CA CYS A 20 -8.90 -4.01 -5.21
C CYS A 20 -8.58 -4.54 -6.62
N PRO A 21 -7.59 -3.96 -7.33
CA PRO A 21 -7.11 -4.48 -8.61
C PRO A 21 -6.70 -5.94 -8.47
N GLN A 22 -7.25 -6.80 -9.33
CA GLN A 22 -6.96 -8.22 -9.31
C GLN A 22 -5.74 -8.51 -10.17
N GLN A 23 -4.72 -9.14 -9.59
CA GLN A 23 -3.56 -9.58 -10.36
C GLN A 23 -3.91 -10.75 -11.30
N PRO A 24 -3.27 -10.82 -12.48
CA PRO A 24 -3.52 -11.91 -13.42
C PRO A 24 -2.80 -13.22 -13.08
N ASP A 25 -1.79 -13.17 -12.20
CA ASP A 25 -0.94 -14.31 -11.84
C ASP A 25 -0.76 -14.45 -10.32
N ASP A 26 -0.05 -15.49 -9.88
CA ASP A 26 0.22 -15.79 -8.47
C ASP A 26 1.59 -15.26 -7.98
N LYS A 27 2.29 -14.46 -8.78
CA LYS A 27 3.69 -14.03 -8.55
C LYS A 27 3.82 -12.56 -8.18
N GLN A 28 2.80 -11.75 -8.43
CA GLN A 28 2.89 -10.30 -8.29
C GLN A 28 2.18 -9.74 -7.04
N CYS A 29 1.70 -10.62 -6.14
CA CYS A 29 0.78 -10.25 -5.06
C CYS A 29 1.37 -9.17 -4.13
N GLY A 30 2.65 -9.30 -3.78
CA GLY A 30 3.35 -8.32 -2.96
C GLY A 30 3.44 -6.95 -3.62
N TYR A 31 3.68 -6.90 -4.93
CA TYR A 31 3.75 -5.62 -5.67
C TYR A 31 2.38 -4.96 -5.81
N TYR A 32 1.32 -5.76 -5.99
CA TYR A 32 -0.06 -5.26 -5.99
C TYR A 32 -0.42 -4.62 -4.64
N VAL A 33 -0.05 -5.25 -3.52
CA VAL A 33 -0.26 -4.68 -2.18
C VAL A 33 0.52 -3.38 -2.00
N MET A 34 1.80 -3.35 -2.39
CA MET A 34 2.61 -2.12 -2.29
C MET A 34 2.04 -0.98 -3.14
N LYS A 35 1.60 -1.25 -4.38
CA LYS A 35 0.99 -0.24 -5.25
C LYS A 35 -0.34 0.25 -4.68
N PHE A 36 -1.14 -0.65 -4.13
CA PHE A 36 -2.38 -0.30 -3.46
C PHE A 36 -2.12 0.61 -2.26
N ILE A 37 -1.13 0.29 -1.40
CA ILE A 37 -0.70 1.15 -0.29
C ILE A 37 -0.24 2.53 -0.78
N GLU A 38 0.57 2.59 -1.83
CA GLU A 38 1.04 3.86 -2.43
C GLU A 38 -0.15 4.76 -2.83
N SER A 39 -1.22 4.17 -3.39
CA SER A 39 -2.40 4.93 -3.81
C SER A 39 -3.14 5.64 -2.67
N PHE A 40 -3.04 5.15 -1.43
CA PHE A 40 -3.58 5.84 -0.25
C PHE A 40 -2.72 7.02 0.20
N MET A 41 -1.40 6.93 -0.02
CA MET A 41 -0.46 7.93 0.46
C MET A 41 -0.50 9.22 -0.37
N VAL A 42 -1.10 9.17 -1.57
CA VAL A 42 -1.13 10.27 -2.53
C VAL A 42 -2.49 10.96 -2.66
N VAL A 43 -3.51 10.50 -1.93
CA VAL A 43 -4.87 11.07 -1.97
C VAL A 43 -5.19 11.90 -0.73
N GLU A 44 -5.94 12.99 -0.91
CA GLU A 44 -6.42 13.83 0.20
C GLU A 44 -7.39 13.08 1.12
N ASP A 45 -8.22 12.19 0.57
CA ASP A 45 -9.20 11.39 1.31
C ASP A 45 -9.06 9.89 0.99
N PRO A 46 -8.37 9.12 1.85
CA PRO A 46 -8.18 7.68 1.65
C PRO A 46 -9.46 6.87 1.85
N ILE A 47 -10.46 7.38 2.58
CA ILE A 47 -11.74 6.69 2.76
C ILE A 47 -12.50 6.71 1.43
N GLN A 48 -12.50 7.84 0.72
CA GLN A 48 -13.10 7.92 -0.59
C GLN A 48 -12.51 6.89 -1.57
N LEU A 49 -11.21 6.65 -1.52
CA LEU A 49 -10.55 5.65 -2.34
C LEU A 49 -11.14 4.24 -2.10
N LEU A 50 -11.36 3.84 -0.84
CA LEU A 50 -11.96 2.54 -0.49
C LEU A 50 -13.40 2.36 -0.96
N THR A 51 -14.14 3.46 -1.08
CA THR A 51 -15.56 3.44 -1.45
C THR A 51 -15.81 3.48 -2.96
N ARG A 52 -14.79 3.81 -3.77
CA ARG A 52 -14.90 3.94 -5.23
C ARG A 52 -14.57 2.63 -5.93
N GLN A 53 -15.62 1.84 -6.20
CA GLN A 53 -15.51 0.52 -6.83
C GLN A 53 -15.01 0.56 -8.29
N ASP A 54 -15.24 1.66 -9.01
CA ASP A 54 -14.86 1.83 -10.41
C ASP A 54 -13.34 1.89 -10.61
N ARG A 55 -12.63 2.55 -9.68
CA ARG A 55 -11.17 2.78 -9.76
C ARG A 55 -10.31 1.54 -9.65
N PHE A 56 -10.84 0.45 -9.10
CA PHE A 56 -10.10 -0.78 -8.83
C PHE A 56 -10.61 -1.99 -9.59
N SER A 57 -11.48 -1.75 -10.57
CA SER A 57 -12.00 -2.80 -11.46
C SER A 57 -10.95 -3.33 -12.44
N THR A 58 -9.94 -2.51 -12.77
CA THR A 58 -8.89 -2.86 -13.72
C THR A 58 -7.61 -3.32 -13.00
N PRO A 59 -6.99 -4.43 -13.42
CA PRO A 59 -5.65 -4.80 -12.98
C PRO A 59 -4.63 -3.69 -13.22
N TYR A 60 -3.59 -3.63 -12.39
CA TYR A 60 -2.44 -2.79 -12.68
C TYR A 60 -1.72 -3.31 -13.92
N THR A 61 -1.21 -2.40 -14.73
CA THR A 61 -0.39 -2.74 -15.89
C THR A 61 0.96 -3.30 -15.44
N ASN A 62 1.59 -4.10 -16.31
CA ASN A 62 2.93 -4.59 -16.06
C ASN A 62 3.93 -3.44 -15.85
N ASP A 63 3.76 -2.31 -16.54
CA ASP A 63 4.63 -1.15 -16.40
C ASP A 63 4.53 -0.52 -15.01
N GLU A 64 3.32 -0.37 -14.47
CA GLU A 64 3.12 0.10 -13.09
C GLU A 64 3.76 -0.82 -12.07
N ILE A 65 3.66 -2.13 -12.27
CA ILE A 65 4.28 -3.13 -11.39
C ILE A 65 5.79 -3.16 -11.53
N ASN A 66 6.32 -3.01 -12.75
CA ASN A 66 7.76 -2.92 -13.02
C ASN A 66 8.36 -1.70 -12.32
N ILE A 67 7.70 -0.53 -12.40
CA ILE A 67 8.12 0.68 -11.67
C ILE A 67 8.18 0.43 -10.16
N MET A 68 7.18 -0.25 -9.59
CA MET A 68 7.19 -0.60 -8.16
C MET A 68 8.35 -1.54 -7.81
N ARG A 69 8.62 -2.52 -8.68
CA ARG A 69 9.72 -3.47 -8.52
C ARG A 69 11.07 -2.76 -8.54
N ASP A 70 11.29 -1.88 -9.51
CA ASP A 70 12.55 -1.16 -9.67
C ASP A 70 12.81 -0.22 -8.49
N ARG A 71 11.77 0.49 -8.03
CA ARG A 71 11.86 1.34 -6.82
C ARG A 71 12.23 0.52 -5.58
N TRP A 72 11.58 -0.64 -5.40
CA TRP A 72 11.87 -1.53 -4.28
C TRP A 72 13.30 -2.08 -4.33
N ILE A 73 13.75 -2.56 -5.49
CA ILE A 73 15.12 -3.05 -5.67
C ILE A 73 16.14 -1.95 -5.39
N HIS A 74 15.90 -0.74 -5.89
CA HIS A 74 16.79 0.40 -5.66
C HIS A 74 16.89 0.74 -4.17
N TYR A 75 15.74 0.79 -3.47
CA TYR A 75 15.68 1.01 -2.03
C TYR A 75 16.46 -0.07 -1.26
N VAL A 76 16.18 -1.35 -1.52
CA VAL A 76 16.83 -2.48 -0.84
C VAL A 76 18.35 -2.46 -1.06
N LYS A 77 18.80 -2.16 -2.28
CA LYS A 77 20.24 -2.02 -2.57
C LYS A 77 20.87 -0.88 -1.77
N ALA A 78 20.25 0.29 -1.76
CA ALA A 78 20.75 1.43 -0.99
C ALA A 78 20.79 1.14 0.52
N GLU A 79 19.80 0.42 1.05
CA GLU A 79 19.80 -0.01 2.46
C GLU A 79 20.87 -1.05 2.76
N ALA A 80 21.10 -2.01 1.86
CA ALA A 80 22.18 -2.99 2.01
C ALA A 80 23.55 -2.32 2.05
N GLU A 81 23.81 -1.36 1.15
CA GLU A 81 25.03 -0.56 1.13
C GLU A 81 25.21 0.26 2.41
N ARG A 82 24.16 0.92 2.90
CA ARG A 82 24.17 1.66 4.18
C ARG A 82 24.53 0.75 5.36
N GLN A 83 24.07 -0.48 5.34
CA GLN A 83 24.32 -1.48 6.37
C GLN A 83 25.61 -2.28 6.14
N GLN A 84 26.37 -1.97 5.08
CA GLN A 84 27.60 -2.67 4.68
C GLN A 84 27.39 -4.19 4.52
N LEU A 85 26.19 -4.58 4.09
CA LEU A 85 25.86 -5.96 3.80
C LEU A 85 26.46 -6.36 2.44
N PRO A 86 26.91 -7.61 2.27
CA PRO A 86 27.33 -8.10 0.96
C PRO A 86 26.13 -8.09 0.01
N CYS A 87 26.32 -7.51 -1.17
CA CYS A 87 25.36 -7.55 -2.28
C CYS A 87 25.27 -8.94 -2.91
#